data_AF-A0A4R7RXZ7-F1
#
_entry.id   AF-A0A4R7RXZ7-F1
#
_cell.length_a   1.000
_cell.length_b   1.000
_cell.length_c   1.000
_cell.angle_alpha   90.00
_cell.angle_beta   90.00
_cell.angle_gamma   90.00
#
_symmetry.space_group_name_H-M   'P 1'
#
loop_
_entity.id
_entity.type
_entity.pdbx_description
1 polymer ?
#
loop_
_entity_poly.entity_id
_entity_poly.type
_entity_poly.pdbx_seq_one_letter_code
_entity_poly.pdbx_strand_id
1 'polypeptide(L)'
;MNTAHLFAAFGPLGTPELIIIAILVLVLFGAKKLPTFARSLGKSMGEFKKAREEFEHELTRSQEEAERPTPAPVIPATAEKRQPVTSAKDI
;
A
#
# COMPACT_ATOMS: atom_id res chain seq x y z
N MET A 1 -55.77 -12.25 9.46
CA MET A 1 -55.17 -12.21 8.11
C MET A 1 -54.22 -11.04 8.09
N ASN A 2 -52.92 -11.30 8.24
CA ASN A 2 -51.97 -10.33 8.75
C ASN A 2 -51.56 -9.33 7.66
N THR A 3 -52.15 -8.13 7.68
CA THR A 3 -51.82 -7.01 6.78
C THR A 3 -50.47 -6.35 7.10
N ALA A 4 -49.86 -6.68 8.24
CA ALA A 4 -48.52 -6.23 8.62
C ALA A 4 -47.42 -6.69 7.64
N HIS A 5 -47.61 -7.81 6.94
CA HIS A 5 -46.68 -8.26 5.90
C HIS A 5 -46.69 -7.37 4.66
N LEU A 6 -47.80 -6.69 4.39
CA LEU A 6 -47.91 -5.78 3.24
C LEU A 6 -47.18 -4.46 3.52
N PHE A 7 -47.17 -3.97 4.77
CA PHE A 7 -46.51 -2.70 5.11
C PHE A 7 -44.99 -2.84 5.31
N ALA A 8 -44.52 -4.02 5.75
CA ALA A 8 -43.09 -4.33 5.80
C ALA A 8 -42.44 -4.42 4.41
N ALA A 9 -43.21 -4.72 3.37
CA ALA A 9 -42.74 -4.85 1.98
C ALA A 9 -42.51 -3.51 1.24
N PHE A 10 -42.87 -2.37 1.85
CA PHE A 10 -42.78 -1.05 1.20
C PHE A 10 -42.04 0.02 2.05
N GLY A 11 -41.26 -0.40 3.04
CA GLY A 11 -40.26 0.45 3.71
C GLY A 11 -38.88 0.33 3.04
N PRO A 12 -37.94 1.28 3.23
CA PRO A 12 -36.68 1.31 2.49
C PRO A 12 -35.84 0.06 2.82
N LEU A 13 -35.91 -0.95 1.95
CA LEU A 13 -35.11 -2.18 1.97
C LEU A 13 -35.02 -2.78 3.39
N GLY A 14 -36.10 -3.40 3.83
CA GLY A 14 -36.09 -4.20 5.04
C GLY A 14 -35.11 -5.38 4.93
N THR A 15 -34.79 -5.97 6.08
CA THR A 15 -34.09 -7.26 6.17
C THR A 15 -34.73 -8.36 5.29
N PRO A 16 -36.07 -8.46 5.12
CA PRO A 16 -36.67 -9.46 4.25
C PRO A 16 -36.24 -9.36 2.77
N GLU A 17 -36.21 -8.16 2.20
CA GLU A 17 -35.83 -7.94 0.79
C GLU A 17 -34.38 -8.34 0.55
N LEU A 18 -33.48 -8.02 1.48
CA LEU A 18 -32.07 -8.42 1.37
C LEU A 18 -31.90 -9.94 1.44
N ILE A 19 -32.70 -10.63 2.24
CA ILE A 19 -32.69 -12.10 2.29
C ILE A 19 -33.13 -12.69 0.95
N ILE A 20 -34.16 -12.13 0.31
CA ILE A 20 -34.63 -12.59 -1.01
C ILE A 20 -33.52 -12.41 -2.06
N ILE A 21 -32.87 -11.24 -2.10
CA ILE A 21 -31.75 -10.97 -3.01
C ILE A 21 -30.58 -11.91 -2.71
N ALA A 22 -30.24 -12.12 -1.43
CA ALA A 22 -29.18 -13.04 -1.04
C ALA A 22 -29.47 -14.47 -1.50
N ILE A 23 -30.71 -14.95 -1.36
CA ILE A 23 -31.12 -16.27 -1.86
C ILE A 23 -30.97 -16.33 -3.38
N LEU A 24 -31.39 -15.30 -4.13
CA LEU A 24 -31.24 -15.27 -5.58
C LEU A 24 -29.77 -15.35 -6.01
N VAL A 25 -28.90 -14.58 -5.36
CA VAL A 25 -27.44 -14.63 -5.57
C VAL A 25 -26.90 -16.03 -5.19
N LEU A 26 -27.36 -16.62 -4.09
CA LEU A 26 -26.96 -17.97 -3.69
C LEU A 26 -27.39 -19.04 -4.70
N VAL A 27 -28.53 -18.89 -5.37
CA VAL A 27 -28.97 -19.82 -6.43
C VAL A 27 -28.12 -19.65 -7.68
N LEU A 28 -27.84 -18.41 -8.10
CA LEU A 28 -27.06 -18.14 -9.30
C LEU A 28 -25.58 -18.55 -9.15
N PHE A 29 -24.97 -18.23 -8.01
CA PHE A 29 -23.55 -18.45 -7.77
C PHE A 29 -23.27 -19.70 -6.94
N GLY A 30 -24.20 -20.14 -6.10
CA GLY A 30 -24.02 -21.25 -5.15
C GLY A 30 -23.51 -20.80 -3.78
N ALA A 31 -24.04 -21.41 -2.72
CA ALA A 31 -23.67 -21.11 -1.32
C ALA A 31 -22.16 -21.28 -1.00
N LYS A 32 -21.46 -22.15 -1.75
CA LYS A 32 -20.00 -22.35 -1.58
C LYS A 32 -19.14 -21.31 -2.30
N LYS A 33 -19.65 -20.66 -3.36
CA LYS A 33 -18.87 -19.73 -4.17
C LYS A 33 -18.74 -18.37 -3.52
N LEU A 34 -19.82 -17.84 -2.94
CA LEU A 34 -19.83 -16.57 -2.20
C LEU A 34 -18.72 -16.44 -1.15
N PRO A 35 -18.56 -17.37 -0.18
CA PRO A 35 -17.51 -17.27 0.82
C PRO A 35 -16.11 -17.45 0.20
N THR A 36 -15.98 -18.22 -0.87
CA THR A 36 -14.71 -18.39 -1.59
C THR A 36 -14.29 -17.10 -2.27
N PHE A 37 -15.21 -16.43 -2.97
CA PHE A 37 -14.99 -15.12 -3.60
C PHE A 37 -14.69 -14.03 -2.58
N ALA A 38 -15.43 -14.01 -1.46
CA ALA A 38 -15.18 -13.06 -0.37
C ALA A 38 -13.77 -13.25 0.23
N ARG A 39 -13.33 -14.51 0.43
CA ARG A 39 -11.98 -14.81 0.92
C ARG A 39 -10.89 -14.38 -0.06
N SER A 40 -11.06 -14.62 -1.36
CA SER A 40 -10.07 -14.19 -2.37
C SER A 40 -10.00 -12.68 -2.48
N LEU A 41 -11.14 -11.98 -2.53
CA LEU A 41 -11.21 -10.52 -2.54
C LEU A 41 -10.60 -9.94 -1.27
N GLY A 42 -10.94 -10.50 -0.10
CA GLY A 42 -10.40 -10.07 1.18
C GLY A 42 -8.89 -10.22 1.25
N LYS A 43 -8.34 -11.33 0.74
CA LYS A 43 -6.89 -11.52 0.64
C LYS A 43 -6.24 -10.48 -0.28
N SER A 44 -6.79 -10.26 -1.47
CA SER A 44 -6.29 -9.24 -2.41
C SER A 44 -6.34 -7.83 -1.82
N MET A 45 -7.45 -7.46 -1.17
CA MET A 45 -7.59 -6.17 -0.49
C MET A 45 -6.62 -6.02 0.69
N GLY A 46 -6.37 -7.10 1.43
CA GLY A 46 -5.41 -7.12 2.53
C GLY A 46 -3.98 -6.89 2.06
N GLU A 47 -3.52 -7.62 1.03
CA GLU A 47 -2.20 -7.42 0.44
C GLU A 47 -2.07 -6.03 -0.21
N PHE A 48 -3.13 -5.56 -0.88
CA PHE A 48 -3.16 -4.20 -1.42
C PHE A 48 -3.03 -3.13 -0.34
N LYS A 49 -3.70 -3.31 0.81
CA LYS A 49 -3.59 -2.38 1.94
C LYS A 49 -2.17 -2.36 2.51
N LYS A 50 -1.54 -3.52 2.72
CA LYS A 50 -0.15 -3.62 3.20
C LYS A 50 0.83 -2.93 2.25
N ALA A 51 0.72 -3.20 0.95
CA ALA A 51 1.57 -2.56 -0.04
C ALA A 51 1.43 -1.04 0.01
N ARG A 52 0.19 -0.53 0.11
CA ARG A 52 -0.04 0.92 0.27
C ARG A 52 0.62 1.48 1.54
N GLU A 53 0.48 0.82 2.68
CA GLU A 53 1.13 1.25 3.93
C GLU A 53 2.67 1.28 3.79
N GLU A 54 3.27 0.26 3.17
CA GLU A 54 4.71 0.21 2.90
C GLU A 54 5.19 1.34 1.98
N PHE A 55 4.45 1.63 0.90
CA PHE A 55 4.73 2.76 0.02
C PHE A 55 4.68 4.11 0.76
N GLU A 56 3.67 4.35 1.60
CA GLU A 56 3.56 5.59 2.38
C GLU A 56 4.74 5.74 3.37
N HIS A 57 5.15 4.65 4.00
CA HIS A 57 6.33 4.64 4.88
C HIS A 57 7.63 4.91 4.12
N GLU A 58 7.79 4.33 2.92
CA GLU A 58 8.96 4.55 2.08
C GLU A 58 9.03 5.98 1.53
N LEU A 59 7.89 6.56 1.14
CA LEU A 59 7.79 7.96 0.72
C LEU A 59 8.10 8.94 1.86
N THR A 60 7.64 8.63 3.08
CA THR A 60 7.92 9.46 4.26
C THR A 60 9.40 9.39 4.62
N ARG A 61 9.99 8.18 4.63
CA ARG A 61 11.42 7.98 4.90
C ARG A 61 12.30 8.60 3.83
N SER A 62 11.91 8.54 2.55
CA SER A 62 12.66 9.14 1.45
C SER A 62 12.69 10.67 1.53
N GLN A 63 11.62 11.29 2.03
CA GLN A 63 11.58 12.73 2.28
C GLN A 63 12.45 13.14 3.47
N GLU A 64 12.53 12.32 4.50
CA GLU A 64 13.37 12.55 5.69
C GLU A 64 14.88 12.30 5.39
N GLU A 65 15.19 11.34 4.51
CA GLU A 65 16.57 11.05 4.06
C GLU A 65 17.10 12.14 3.12
N ALA A 66 16.24 12.79 2.32
CA ALA A 66 16.60 13.90 1.43
C ALA A 66 16.99 15.19 2.18
N GLU A 67 16.70 15.28 3.49
CA GLU A 67 17.06 16.41 4.34
C GLU A 67 18.34 16.15 5.17
N ARG A 68 18.92 14.94 5.12
CA ARG A 68 20.24 14.71 5.73
C ARG A 68 21.30 15.42 4.89
N PRO A 69 22.07 16.36 5.45
CA PRO A 69 23.19 16.94 4.74
C PRO A 69 24.18 15.80 4.49
N THR A 70 24.40 15.47 3.23
CA THR A 70 25.50 14.60 2.83
C THR A 70 26.75 15.14 3.53
N PRO A 71 27.44 14.37 4.40
CA PRO A 71 28.76 14.76 4.84
C PRO A 71 29.56 14.87 3.56
N ALA A 72 29.99 16.10 3.24
CA ALA A 72 30.81 16.37 2.08
C ALA A 72 31.91 15.31 1.99
N PRO A 73 32.23 14.78 0.79
CA PRO A 73 33.43 13.98 0.63
C PRO A 73 34.57 14.77 1.24
N VAL A 74 35.10 14.30 2.37
CA VAL A 74 36.27 14.90 3.00
C VAL A 74 37.40 14.54 2.05
N ILE A 75 37.61 15.37 1.03
CA ILE A 75 38.81 15.33 0.20
C ILE A 75 39.93 15.53 1.21
N PRO A 76 40.78 14.52 1.48
CA PRO A 76 41.90 14.70 2.37
C PRO A 76 42.76 15.80 1.75
N ALA A 77 42.86 16.91 2.45
CA ALA A 77 43.80 17.97 2.13
C ALA A 77 45.22 17.43 2.37
N THR A 78 45.73 16.60 1.47
CA THR A 78 47.17 16.37 1.32
C THR A 78 47.73 17.50 0.45
N ALA A 79 47.71 18.70 1.01
CA ALA A 79 48.69 19.72 0.68
C ALA A 79 49.97 19.40 1.49
N GLU A 80 50.64 18.29 1.17
CA GLU A 80 52.02 18.08 1.62
C GLU A 80 52.95 18.84 0.68
N LYS A 81 53.14 20.11 1.04
CA LYS A 81 54.22 21.01 0.65
C LYS A 81 55.57 20.28 0.71
N ARG A 82 56.07 19.78 -0.43
CA ARG A 82 57.49 19.48 -0.67
C ARG A 82 57.90 19.83 -2.10
N GLN A 83 58.37 21.07 -2.29
CA GLN A 83 59.55 21.34 -3.11
C GLN A 83 60.63 21.79 -2.11
N PRO A 84 61.94 21.49 -2.25
CA PRO A 84 62.67 21.32 -3.51
C PRO A 84 63.62 20.09 -3.52
N VAL A 85 63.83 19.49 -4.69
CA VAL A 85 65.12 18.82 -4.98
C VAL A 85 65.69 19.43 -6.24
N THR A 86 66.82 20.10 -6.01
CA THR A 86 67.75 20.60 -7.01
C THR A 86 68.39 19.46 -7.78
N SER A 87 69.02 19.81 -8.90
CA SER A 87 70.04 19.04 -9.65
C SER A 87 69.45 18.05 -10.68
N ALA A 88 69.40 18.44 -11.95
CA ALA A 88 70.50 18.34 -12.90
C ALA A 88 70.82 16.90 -13.30
N LYS A 89 70.34 16.50 -14.47
CA LYS A 89 71.15 15.93 -15.56
C LYS A 89 70.22 15.74 -16.77
N ASP A 90 70.81 15.95 -17.95
CA ASP A 90 70.39 15.49 -19.28
C ASP A 90 69.96 16.60 -20.26
N ILE A 91 70.87 16.74 -21.24
CA ILE A 91 70.89 17.51 -22.51
C ILE A 91 71.45 18.93 -22.41
#